data_AF-A0A0F3GL84-F1
#
_entry.id   AF-A0A0F3GL84-F1
#
_cell.length_a   1.000
_cell.length_b   1.000
_cell.length_c   1.000
_cell.angle_alpha   90.00
_cell.angle_beta   90.00
_cell.angle_gamma   90.00
#
_symmetry.space_group_name_H-M   'P 1'
#
loop_
_entity.id
_entity.type
_entity.pdbx_description
1 polymer ?
#
loop_
_entity_poly.entity_id
_entity_poly.type
_entity_poly.pdbx_seq_one_letter_code
_entity_poly.pdbx_strand_id
1 'polypeptide(L)'
;MIENVGRVGIGCGYDGGEGACTECGNGMRFPVDNVAYSSHGNTIRYNRVLRSGYSGIMVFGSKNLLENNYVREACFSKGDCGGIHVYGRNNLTDTPAHDVTIRNNIVVDTIGNTDGIITEYKPLFGMGIYIYNYARDIEITGNTIINSSVDGILYGASSTGLVKNNTMYGNSSGSMDTCKIHVLNVRMFVAKCCQNILAI
;
A
#
# COMPACT_ATOMS: atom_id res chain seq x y z
N MET A 1 -8.52 9.74 -13.26
CA MET A 1 -9.75 10.40 -12.78
C MET A 1 -9.97 10.03 -11.32
N ILE A 2 -10.35 11.00 -10.51
CA ILE A 2 -10.61 10.82 -9.09
C ILE A 2 -12.04 11.32 -8.84
N GLU A 3 -12.88 10.49 -8.24
CA GLU A 3 -14.31 10.75 -8.01
C GLU A 3 -14.65 10.62 -6.52
N ASN A 4 -15.68 11.35 -6.10
CA ASN A 4 -16.21 11.43 -4.73
C ASN A 4 -15.26 11.96 -3.66
N VAL A 5 -14.18 12.59 -4.11
CA VAL A 5 -13.28 13.32 -3.22
C VAL A 5 -13.87 14.68 -2.91
N GLY A 6 -13.95 15.03 -1.63
CA GLY A 6 -14.23 16.38 -1.17
C GLY A 6 -13.12 17.34 -1.58
N ARG A 7 -12.30 17.80 -0.63
CA ARG A 7 -11.02 18.47 -0.94
C ARG A 7 -9.86 17.47 -0.73
N VAL A 8 -8.88 17.48 -1.63
CA VAL A 8 -7.63 16.72 -1.46
C VAL A 8 -6.53 17.69 -1.02
N GLY A 9 -5.82 17.32 0.04
CA GLY A 9 -4.72 18.09 0.60
C GLY A 9 -3.43 17.27 0.64
N ILE A 10 -2.31 17.95 0.41
CA ILE A 10 -0.98 17.46 0.73
C ILE A 10 -0.79 17.72 2.24
N GLY A 11 -0.60 16.68 3.05
CA GLY A 11 -0.50 16.82 4.52
C GLY A 11 0.22 15.64 5.18
N CYS A 12 0.38 15.67 6.51
CA CYS A 12 1.05 14.66 7.35
C CYS A 12 0.04 13.94 8.26
N GLY A 13 0.32 12.70 8.70
CA GLY A 13 -0.45 11.98 9.73
C GLY A 13 -1.98 11.78 9.55
N TYR A 14 -2.60 11.05 10.46
CA TYR A 14 -4.04 10.74 10.38
C TYR A 14 -4.95 11.95 10.63
N ASP A 15 -4.44 12.96 11.35
CA ASP A 15 -5.15 14.13 11.90
C ASP A 15 -4.48 15.50 11.55
N GLY A 16 -3.43 15.50 10.73
CA GLY A 16 -2.66 16.72 10.41
C GLY A 16 -1.85 17.31 11.57
N GLY A 17 -1.95 16.74 12.78
CA GLY A 17 -1.35 17.23 14.03
C GLY A 17 -0.08 16.50 14.46
N GLU A 18 0.31 15.44 13.77
CA GLU A 18 1.56 14.74 14.00
C GLU A 18 2.73 15.61 13.50
N GLY A 19 3.33 16.41 14.39
CA GLY A 19 4.53 17.22 14.16
C GLY A 19 5.80 16.43 13.75
N ALA A 20 5.63 15.17 13.33
CA ALA A 20 6.60 14.33 12.67
C ALA A 20 6.06 14.01 11.26
N CYS A 21 6.39 14.84 10.27
CA CYS A 21 6.02 14.61 8.87
C CYS A 21 6.84 13.48 8.22
N THR A 22 6.82 12.29 8.81
CA THR A 22 7.52 11.12 8.30
C THR A 22 6.93 10.63 6.97
N GLU A 23 5.61 10.80 6.77
CA GLU A 23 4.87 10.37 5.56
C GLU A 23 4.74 11.46 4.49
N CYS A 24 5.48 12.57 4.60
CA CYS A 24 5.54 13.57 3.52
C CYS A 24 6.12 12.97 2.23
N GLY A 25 5.57 13.36 1.07
CA GLY A 25 6.03 12.88 -0.23
C GLY A 25 5.13 11.81 -0.88
N ASN A 26 3.91 11.62 -0.37
CA ASN A 26 2.89 10.81 -1.03
C ASN A 26 2.52 11.41 -2.40
N GLY A 27 2.30 10.57 -3.41
CA GLY A 27 1.82 11.01 -4.73
C GLY A 27 0.36 11.45 -4.68
N MET A 28 -0.51 10.60 -4.14
CA MET A 28 -1.92 10.89 -3.85
C MET A 28 -2.23 10.47 -2.43
N ARG A 29 -2.87 11.35 -1.66
CA ARG A 29 -3.14 11.14 -0.25
C ARG A 29 -4.58 11.51 0.08
N PHE A 30 -5.27 10.62 0.77
CA PHE A 30 -6.67 10.79 1.15
C PHE A 30 -6.80 10.63 2.67
N PRO A 31 -6.68 11.72 3.45
CA PRO A 31 -6.76 11.68 4.91
C PRO A 31 -8.21 11.70 5.43
N VAL A 32 -8.40 11.41 6.72
CA VAL A 32 -9.71 11.48 7.42
C VAL A 32 -9.74 12.52 8.54
N ASP A 33 -8.71 13.38 8.60
CA ASP A 33 -8.48 14.40 9.61
C ASP A 33 -9.47 15.57 9.56
N ASN A 34 -10.07 15.79 8.40
CA ASN A 34 -11.01 16.87 8.18
C ASN A 34 -12.30 16.35 7.57
N VAL A 35 -13.44 16.74 8.14
CA VAL A 35 -14.78 16.46 7.60
C VAL A 35 -14.96 16.92 6.14
N ALA A 36 -14.20 17.92 5.69
CA ALA A 36 -14.20 18.37 4.29
C ALA A 36 -13.40 17.46 3.34
N TYR A 37 -12.60 16.54 3.87
CA TYR A 37 -11.84 15.54 3.12
C TYR A 37 -12.54 14.19 3.26
N SER A 38 -13.05 13.65 2.16
CA SER A 38 -13.55 12.28 2.17
C SER A 38 -12.41 11.34 1.78
N SER A 39 -11.84 10.61 2.74
CA SER A 39 -11.16 9.33 2.44
C SER A 39 -12.14 8.16 2.45
N HIS A 40 -13.44 8.42 2.36
CA HIS A 40 -14.47 7.40 2.40
C HIS A 40 -15.23 7.37 1.07
N GLY A 41 -15.38 6.18 0.49
CA GLY A 41 -16.23 5.99 -0.70
C GLY A 41 -15.67 6.58 -2.00
N ASN A 42 -14.34 6.78 -2.08
CA ASN A 42 -13.73 7.35 -3.29
C ASN A 42 -13.52 6.32 -4.38
N THR A 43 -13.54 6.78 -5.62
CA THR A 43 -13.04 6.00 -6.77
C THR A 43 -11.82 6.68 -7.35
N ILE A 44 -10.69 5.99 -7.31
CA ILE A 44 -9.38 6.45 -7.76
C ILE A 44 -8.99 5.55 -8.92
N ARG A 45 -9.09 6.06 -10.15
CA ARG A 45 -8.89 5.22 -11.34
C ARG A 45 -8.22 5.87 -12.53
N TYR A 46 -7.53 5.08 -13.33
CA TYR A 46 -6.86 5.54 -14.55
C TYR A 46 -5.88 6.69 -14.31
N ASN A 47 -5.22 6.71 -13.15
CA ASN A 47 -4.20 7.70 -12.83
C ASN A 47 -2.80 7.15 -13.10
N ARG A 48 -1.85 8.05 -13.38
CA ARG A 48 -0.41 7.74 -13.44
C ARG A 48 0.28 8.49 -12.30
N VAL A 49 0.82 7.76 -11.33
CA VAL A 49 1.59 8.32 -10.22
C VAL A 49 3.03 7.90 -10.40
N LEU A 50 3.92 8.88 -10.59
CA LEU A 50 5.31 8.63 -10.95
C LEU A 50 6.22 9.29 -9.92
N ARG A 51 7.20 8.54 -9.42
CA ARG A 51 8.33 9.05 -8.63
C ARG A 51 7.90 9.82 -7.38
N SER A 52 7.05 9.22 -6.55
CA SER A 52 6.66 9.78 -5.25
C SER A 52 7.75 9.52 -4.21
N GLY A 53 8.01 10.50 -3.34
CA GLY A 53 9.05 10.40 -2.31
C GLY A 53 8.74 9.35 -1.24
N TYR A 54 7.46 9.16 -0.92
CA TYR A 54 6.93 8.13 -0.02
C TYR A 54 5.95 7.23 -0.80
N SER A 55 4.75 6.96 -0.29
CA SER A 55 3.81 6.06 -0.98
C SER A 55 3.20 6.68 -2.25
N GLY A 56 2.86 5.86 -3.23
CA GLY A 56 2.26 6.34 -4.48
C GLY A 56 0.84 6.84 -4.25
N ILE A 57 -0.06 5.94 -3.85
CA ILE A 57 -1.44 6.25 -3.47
C ILE A 57 -1.65 5.79 -2.03
N MET A 58 -2.05 6.69 -1.14
CA MET A 58 -2.29 6.38 0.28
C MET A 58 -3.70 6.75 0.70
N VAL A 59 -4.44 5.78 1.24
CA VAL A 59 -5.79 5.97 1.79
C VAL A 59 -5.84 5.59 3.26
N PHE A 60 -6.61 6.35 4.03
CA PHE A 60 -6.79 6.16 5.46
C PHE A 60 -8.24 5.77 5.82
N GLY A 61 -9.22 6.08 4.97
CA GLY A 61 -10.62 5.76 5.20
C GLY A 61 -11.12 4.51 4.46
N SER A 62 -12.43 4.31 4.50
CA SER A 62 -13.11 3.07 4.10
C SER A 62 -13.81 3.14 2.75
N LYS A 63 -14.18 1.97 2.20
CA LYS A 63 -15.02 1.84 0.98
C LYS A 63 -14.41 2.50 -0.26
N ASN A 64 -13.09 2.65 -0.30
CA ASN A 64 -12.40 3.19 -1.46
C ASN A 64 -12.22 2.11 -2.53
N LEU A 65 -12.34 2.52 -3.79
CA LEU A 65 -12.01 1.72 -4.96
C LEU A 65 -10.77 2.32 -5.65
N LEU A 66 -9.67 1.59 -5.63
CA LEU A 66 -8.45 1.94 -6.33
C LEU A 66 -8.30 0.99 -7.53
N GLU A 67 -8.59 1.47 -8.74
CA GLU A 67 -8.61 0.60 -9.92
C GLU A 67 -7.87 1.14 -11.13
N ASN A 68 -7.21 0.27 -11.90
CA ASN A 68 -6.60 0.64 -13.19
C ASN A 68 -5.61 1.83 -13.11
N ASN A 69 -4.96 2.03 -11.96
CA ASN A 69 -3.91 3.03 -11.82
C ASN A 69 -2.55 2.42 -12.20
N TYR A 70 -1.66 3.29 -12.69
CA TYR A 70 -0.26 2.98 -12.92
C TYR A 70 0.60 3.74 -11.91
N VAL A 71 1.27 3.02 -11.02
CA VAL A 71 2.18 3.59 -10.03
C VAL A 71 3.59 3.12 -10.34
N ARG A 72 4.53 4.05 -10.49
CA ARG A 72 5.93 3.73 -10.76
C ARG A 72 6.88 4.54 -9.89
N GLU A 73 7.92 3.90 -9.39
CA GLU A 73 8.99 4.54 -8.61
C GLU A 73 8.46 5.24 -7.34
N ALA A 74 7.49 4.62 -6.67
CA ALA A 74 7.15 5.03 -5.31
C ALA A 74 8.31 4.71 -4.37
N CYS A 75 8.31 5.32 -3.18
CA CYS A 75 9.39 5.20 -2.20
C CYS A 75 10.73 5.73 -2.71
N PHE A 76 10.71 6.79 -3.53
CA PHE A 76 11.91 7.28 -4.20
C PHE A 76 12.95 7.88 -3.23
N SER A 77 12.49 8.57 -2.18
CA SER A 77 13.36 9.28 -1.23
C SER A 77 13.21 8.81 0.22
N LYS A 78 12.32 7.84 0.49
CA LYS A 78 12.01 7.32 1.83
C LYS A 78 11.78 5.81 1.76
N GLY A 79 12.03 5.11 2.87
CA GLY A 79 11.59 3.72 3.09
C GLY A 79 10.32 3.63 3.95
N ASP A 80 9.90 2.39 4.22
CA ASP A 80 8.68 2.00 4.95
C ASP A 80 7.41 2.57 4.29
N CYS A 81 7.24 2.27 3.01
CA CYS A 81 6.14 2.77 2.18
C CYS A 81 5.75 1.77 1.11
N GLY A 82 4.68 2.09 0.36
CA GLY A 82 4.34 1.29 -0.81
C GLY A 82 3.77 2.04 -1.99
N GLY A 83 3.72 1.36 -3.14
CA GLY A 83 3.11 1.89 -4.36
C GLY A 83 1.64 2.26 -4.12
N ILE A 84 0.90 1.35 -3.49
CA ILE A 84 -0.44 1.61 -2.96
C ILE A 84 -0.43 1.24 -1.47
N HIS A 85 -0.89 2.14 -0.61
CA HIS A 85 -0.86 1.98 0.84
C HIS A 85 -2.25 2.22 1.45
N VAL A 86 -2.73 1.26 2.22
CA VAL A 86 -3.88 1.43 3.12
C VAL A 86 -3.39 1.35 4.55
N TYR A 87 -3.60 2.42 5.32
CA TYR A 87 -3.11 2.51 6.69
C TYR A 87 -4.28 2.64 7.67
N GLY A 88 -4.43 1.66 8.55
CA GLY A 88 -5.43 1.65 9.61
C GLY A 88 -4.92 2.28 10.91
N ARG A 89 -5.74 2.21 11.96
CA ARG A 89 -5.38 2.64 13.31
C ARG A 89 -6.20 1.88 14.35
N ASN A 90 -5.80 2.00 15.62
CA ASN A 90 -6.50 1.48 16.81
C ASN A 90 -6.50 -0.05 16.87
N ASN A 91 -7.56 -0.68 16.37
CA ASN A 91 -7.78 -2.13 16.40
C ASN A 91 -8.73 -2.51 15.24
N LEU A 92 -8.90 -3.81 14.99
CA LEU A 92 -9.74 -4.29 13.88
C LEU A 92 -11.20 -3.82 13.98
N THR A 93 -11.76 -3.65 15.17
CA THR A 93 -13.15 -3.18 15.33
C THR A 93 -13.30 -1.71 14.97
N ASP A 94 -12.36 -0.86 15.42
CA ASP A 94 -12.48 0.61 15.38
C ASP A 94 -11.66 1.28 14.26
N THR A 95 -10.98 0.50 13.43
CA THR A 95 -10.16 1.04 12.35
C THR A 95 -11.03 1.78 11.31
N PRO A 96 -10.65 2.97 10.84
CA PRO A 96 -11.36 3.68 9.76
C PRO A 96 -11.01 3.13 8.38
N ALA A 97 -9.90 2.40 8.26
CA ALA A 97 -9.42 1.83 7.01
C ALA A 97 -9.99 0.41 6.83
N HIS A 98 -11.18 0.33 6.25
CA HIS A 98 -11.85 -0.94 6.00
C HIS A 98 -12.64 -0.99 4.69
N ASP A 99 -12.97 -2.18 4.20
CA ASP A 99 -13.75 -2.39 2.97
C ASP A 99 -13.15 -1.71 1.72
N VAL A 100 -11.82 -1.66 1.61
CA VAL A 100 -11.14 -1.05 0.46
C VAL A 100 -10.88 -2.12 -0.61
N THR A 101 -11.17 -1.79 -1.87
CA THR A 101 -10.86 -2.66 -3.02
C THR A 101 -9.73 -2.05 -3.85
N ILE A 102 -8.67 -2.83 -4.06
CA ILE A 102 -7.51 -2.49 -4.88
C ILE A 102 -7.47 -3.47 -6.04
N ARG A 103 -7.83 -3.03 -7.25
CA ARG A 103 -7.94 -3.94 -8.39
C ARG A 103 -7.32 -3.47 -9.70
N ASN A 104 -6.75 -4.39 -10.47
CA ASN A 104 -6.28 -4.12 -11.83
C ASN A 104 -5.29 -2.94 -11.95
N ASN A 105 -4.56 -2.63 -10.89
CA ASN A 105 -3.50 -1.63 -10.90
C ASN A 105 -2.18 -2.27 -11.37
N ILE A 106 -1.29 -1.45 -11.90
CA ILE A 106 0.08 -1.84 -12.24
C ILE A 106 1.01 -1.02 -11.33
N VAL A 107 1.79 -1.71 -10.50
CA VAL A 107 2.75 -1.11 -9.57
C VAL A 107 4.15 -1.59 -9.92
N VAL A 108 5.08 -0.66 -10.13
CA VAL A 108 6.43 -0.97 -10.66
C VAL A 108 7.51 -0.21 -9.90
N ASP A 109 8.63 -0.87 -9.60
CA ASP A 109 9.86 -0.28 -9.05
C ASP A 109 9.64 0.41 -7.68
N THR A 110 9.08 -0.31 -6.69
CA THR A 110 8.92 0.25 -5.32
C THR A 110 10.07 -0.19 -4.43
N ILE A 111 11.14 0.62 -4.40
CA ILE A 111 12.44 0.20 -3.84
C ILE A 111 12.70 0.73 -2.42
N GLY A 112 12.32 1.96 -2.11
CA GLY A 112 12.78 2.58 -0.86
C GLY A 112 14.15 3.23 -1.00
N ASN A 113 14.51 4.01 0.02
CA ASN A 113 15.75 4.76 0.08
C ASN A 113 16.28 4.77 1.53
N THR A 114 17.59 4.64 1.69
CA THR A 114 18.29 4.55 2.98
C THR A 114 19.32 5.68 3.18
N ASP A 115 19.26 6.71 2.35
CA ASP A 115 20.08 7.91 2.49
C ASP A 115 19.71 8.62 3.81
N GLY A 116 20.74 9.01 4.56
CA GLY A 116 20.57 9.73 5.83
C GLY A 116 20.10 8.87 7.01
N ILE A 117 20.02 7.54 6.89
CA ILE A 117 19.62 6.66 7.99
C ILE A 117 20.81 6.19 8.86
N ILE A 118 20.54 5.88 10.12
CA ILE A 118 21.49 5.26 11.05
C ILE A 118 21.91 3.87 10.55
N THR A 119 23.11 3.42 10.90
CA THR A 119 23.72 2.21 10.31
C THR A 119 22.94 0.94 10.58
N GLU A 120 22.24 0.87 11.69
CA GLU A 120 21.47 -0.27 12.17
C GLU A 120 20.17 -0.48 11.39
N TYR A 121 19.74 0.50 10.59
CA TYR A 121 18.44 0.50 9.92
C TYR A 121 18.56 0.82 8.41
N LYS A 122 19.34 0.00 7.69
CA LYS A 122 19.62 0.17 6.25
C LYS A 122 18.89 -0.75 5.24
N PRO A 123 17.85 -1.54 5.57
CA PRO A 123 17.10 -2.24 4.53
C PRO A 123 16.29 -1.25 3.68
N LEU A 124 16.27 -1.48 2.37
CA LEU A 124 15.43 -0.77 1.42
C LEU A 124 13.97 -1.22 1.61
N PHE A 125 13.18 -0.46 2.39
CA PHE A 125 11.80 -0.81 2.73
C PHE A 125 10.77 -0.29 1.71
N GLY A 126 10.67 -0.94 0.56
CA GLY A 126 9.66 -0.65 -0.47
C GLY A 126 8.73 -1.85 -0.73
N MET A 127 7.43 -1.64 -0.55
CA MET A 127 6.38 -2.63 -0.78
C MET A 127 5.54 -2.26 -2.00
N GLY A 128 5.10 -3.23 -2.80
CA GLY A 128 4.22 -2.93 -3.94
C GLY A 128 2.85 -2.43 -3.48
N ILE A 129 2.11 -3.28 -2.77
CA ILE A 129 0.86 -2.93 -2.08
C ILE A 129 1.05 -3.19 -0.58
N TYR A 130 0.86 -2.16 0.23
CA TYR A 130 1.11 -2.18 1.67
C TYR A 130 -0.18 -1.96 2.44
N ILE A 131 -0.61 -2.96 3.19
CA ILE A 131 -1.76 -2.89 4.09
C ILE A 131 -1.25 -3.00 5.51
N TYR A 132 -1.48 -1.97 6.33
CA TYR A 132 -0.83 -1.89 7.63
C TYR A 132 -1.74 -1.38 8.75
N ASN A 133 -1.31 -1.71 9.97
CA ASN A 133 -1.83 -1.21 11.23
C ASN A 133 -3.34 -1.40 11.42
N TYR A 134 -3.78 -2.66 11.54
CA TYR A 134 -5.19 -3.03 11.74
C TYR A 134 -6.13 -2.59 10.61
N ALA A 135 -5.66 -2.28 9.40
CA ALA A 135 -6.56 -2.15 8.25
C ALA A 135 -7.26 -3.49 7.97
N ARG A 136 -8.57 -3.49 7.70
CA ARG A 136 -9.35 -4.74 7.60
C ARG A 136 -10.22 -4.84 6.37
N ASP A 137 -10.62 -6.05 6.02
CA ASP A 137 -11.54 -6.31 4.91
C ASP A 137 -11.06 -5.68 3.59
N ILE A 138 -9.74 -5.75 3.34
CA ILE A 138 -9.13 -5.19 2.14
C ILE A 138 -9.11 -6.26 1.04
N GLU A 139 -9.61 -5.95 -0.14
CA GLU A 139 -9.56 -6.86 -1.29
C GLU A 139 -8.50 -6.39 -2.30
N ILE A 140 -7.53 -7.26 -2.61
CA ILE A 140 -6.47 -7.00 -3.59
C ILE A 140 -6.58 -8.01 -4.73
N THR A 141 -7.01 -7.54 -5.92
CA THR A 141 -7.27 -8.46 -7.04
C THR A 141 -6.88 -7.99 -8.44
N GLY A 142 -6.33 -8.88 -9.27
CA GLY A 142 -6.07 -8.54 -10.68
C GLY A 142 -4.93 -7.56 -10.89
N ASN A 143 -4.15 -7.22 -9.86
CA ASN A 143 -3.06 -6.26 -9.94
C ASN A 143 -1.78 -6.91 -10.46
N THR A 144 -0.95 -6.12 -11.12
CA THR A 144 0.41 -6.51 -11.53
C THR A 144 1.41 -5.73 -10.69
N ILE A 145 2.27 -6.44 -9.94
CA ILE A 145 3.27 -5.84 -9.07
C ILE A 145 4.67 -6.30 -9.48
N ILE A 146 5.53 -5.34 -9.81
CA ILE A 146 6.85 -5.60 -10.38
C ILE A 146 7.93 -4.89 -9.55
N ASN A 147 9.00 -5.62 -9.21
CA ASN A 147 10.24 -5.06 -8.67
C ASN A 147 10.06 -4.23 -7.39
N SER A 148 9.49 -4.84 -6.34
CA SER A 148 9.45 -4.28 -4.98
C SER A 148 10.59 -4.86 -4.14
N SER A 149 11.24 -4.05 -3.31
CA SER A 149 12.44 -4.43 -2.55
C SER A 149 12.18 -5.28 -1.30
N VAL A 150 10.94 -5.31 -0.80
CA VAL A 150 10.54 -6.13 0.35
C VAL A 150 9.48 -7.15 -0.03
N ASP A 151 8.26 -6.71 -0.34
CA ASP A 151 7.16 -7.60 -0.73
C ASP A 151 6.37 -7.00 -1.89
N GLY A 152 5.84 -7.85 -2.76
CA GLY A 152 4.85 -7.41 -3.74
C GLY A 152 3.56 -6.95 -3.06
N ILE A 153 3.07 -7.73 -2.08
CA ILE A 153 1.88 -7.41 -1.27
C ILE A 153 2.17 -7.77 0.18
N LEU A 154 2.02 -6.81 1.10
CA LEU A 154 2.21 -7.00 2.54
C LEU A 154 0.93 -6.65 3.30
N TYR A 155 0.46 -7.59 4.13
CA TYR A 155 -0.47 -7.33 5.23
C TYR A 155 0.32 -7.39 6.53
N GLY A 156 0.55 -6.24 7.16
CA GLY A 156 1.30 -6.15 8.42
C GLY A 156 0.43 -5.68 9.58
N ALA A 157 0.97 -5.82 10.79
CA ALA A 157 0.36 -5.33 12.04
C ALA A 157 -1.12 -5.69 12.18
N SER A 158 -1.43 -7.00 12.14
CA SER A 158 -2.77 -7.58 12.30
C SER A 158 -3.80 -7.17 11.24
N SER A 159 -3.37 -6.61 10.10
CA SER A 159 -4.30 -6.25 9.02
C SER A 159 -4.89 -7.48 8.34
N THR A 160 -6.10 -7.36 7.81
CA THR A 160 -6.85 -8.49 7.24
C THR A 160 -7.44 -8.18 5.87
N GLY A 161 -7.65 -9.22 5.07
CA GLY A 161 -8.18 -9.05 3.73
C GLY A 161 -8.08 -10.31 2.87
N LEU A 162 -8.25 -10.10 1.57
CA LEU A 162 -8.30 -11.11 0.52
C LEU A 162 -7.32 -10.74 -0.60
N VAL A 163 -6.50 -11.69 -1.05
CA VAL A 163 -5.60 -11.53 -2.20
C VAL A 163 -5.91 -12.61 -3.25
N LYS A 164 -6.27 -12.21 -4.47
CA LYS A 164 -6.60 -13.15 -5.56
C LYS A 164 -6.27 -12.62 -6.95
N ASN A 165 -5.82 -13.50 -7.86
CA ASN A 165 -5.61 -13.20 -9.29
C ASN A 165 -4.62 -12.05 -9.58
N ASN A 166 -3.62 -11.83 -8.73
CA ASN A 166 -2.56 -10.85 -8.98
C ASN A 166 -1.37 -11.52 -9.70
N THR A 167 -0.61 -10.72 -10.44
CA THR A 167 0.65 -11.10 -11.08
C THR A 167 1.80 -10.43 -10.32
N MET A 168 2.78 -11.21 -9.88
CA MET A 168 3.95 -10.72 -9.17
C MET A 168 5.22 -11.13 -9.92
N TYR A 169 6.13 -10.18 -10.17
CA TYR A 169 7.37 -10.43 -10.91
C TYR A 169 8.54 -9.62 -10.34
N GLY A 170 9.68 -10.27 -10.11
CA GLY A 170 10.90 -9.60 -9.64
C GLY A 170 10.81 -8.91 -8.27
N ASN A 171 9.81 -9.22 -7.45
CA ASN A 171 9.73 -8.70 -6.07
C ASN A 171 10.63 -9.53 -5.15
N SER A 172 11.21 -8.88 -4.15
CA SER A 172 11.98 -9.54 -3.09
C SER A 172 11.10 -10.42 -2.19
N SER A 173 11.74 -11.25 -1.37
CA SER A 173 11.10 -12.00 -0.29
C SER A 173 11.45 -11.33 1.05
N GLY A 174 10.57 -10.48 1.56
CA GLY A 174 10.73 -9.74 2.81
C GLY A 174 10.86 -10.62 4.05
N SER A 175 11.45 -10.05 5.10
CA SER A 175 11.77 -10.72 6.38
C SER A 175 10.66 -10.61 7.45
N MET A 176 9.56 -9.90 7.18
CA MET A 176 8.47 -9.70 8.14
C MET A 176 7.26 -10.59 7.81
N ASP A 177 6.34 -10.75 8.76
CA ASP A 177 5.16 -11.63 8.65
C ASP A 177 4.20 -11.16 7.54
N THR A 178 4.51 -11.54 6.30
CA THR A 178 3.83 -11.08 5.10
C THR A 178 2.87 -12.13 4.55
N CYS A 179 1.90 -11.69 3.75
CA CYS A 179 1.07 -12.59 2.94
C CYS A 179 1.97 -13.17 1.83
N LYS A 180 2.59 -14.31 2.10
CA LYS A 180 3.62 -14.92 1.24
C LYS A 180 2.96 -15.76 0.14
N ILE A 181 3.18 -15.39 -1.12
CA ILE A 181 3.11 -16.34 -2.25
C ILE A 181 4.50 -16.38 -2.90
N HIS A 182 5.26 -17.41 -2.53
CA HIS A 182 6.49 -17.84 -3.18
C HIS A 182 6.34 -19.34 -3.52
N VAL A 183 6.51 -19.71 -4.79
CA VAL A 183 6.60 -21.11 -5.25
C VAL A 183 7.89 -21.20 -6.05
N LEU A 184 9.02 -21.64 -5.48
CA LEU A 184 9.45 -23.04 -5.35
C LEU A 184 10.51 -23.25 -4.25
N ASN A 185 10.50 -24.46 -3.68
CA ASN A 185 11.36 -25.07 -2.64
C ASN A 185 11.13 -24.67 -1.15
N VAL A 186 10.01 -25.19 -0.60
CA VAL A 186 9.80 -25.65 0.80
C VAL A 186 9.59 -24.60 1.92
N ARG A 187 8.33 -24.18 2.15
CA ARG A 187 7.43 -24.42 3.32
C ARG A 187 6.25 -23.44 3.28
N MET A 188 5.04 -23.99 3.30
CA MET A 188 3.76 -23.29 3.18
C MET A 188 3.16 -22.97 4.55
N PHE A 189 2.60 -21.76 4.71
CA PHE A 189 1.52 -21.51 5.67
C PHE A 189 0.41 -20.72 4.99
N VAL A 190 -0.81 -21.21 5.17
CA VAL A 190 -2.04 -20.74 4.57
C VAL A 190 -2.76 -19.84 5.56
N ALA A 191 -3.10 -18.62 5.15
CA ALA A 191 -4.37 -18.01 5.52
C ALA A 191 -5.22 -17.95 4.25
N LYS A 192 -6.47 -18.36 4.39
CA LYS A 192 -7.46 -18.67 3.34
C LYS A 192 -7.44 -17.68 2.14
N CYS A 193 -7.47 -18.23 0.92
CA CYS A 193 -7.83 -17.60 -0.38
C CYS A 193 -6.66 -16.93 -1.17
N CYS A 194 -6.45 -17.03 -2.49
CA CYS A 194 -6.87 -17.91 -3.60
C CYS A 194 -5.94 -17.64 -4.82
N GLN A 195 -5.84 -18.59 -5.75
CA GLN A 195 -5.41 -18.52 -7.17
C GLN A 195 -4.65 -17.25 -7.64
N ASN A 196 -3.31 -17.26 -7.65
CA ASN A 196 -2.49 -16.24 -8.31
C ASN A 196 -1.62 -16.90 -9.38
N ILE A 197 -1.39 -16.23 -10.52
CA ILE A 197 -0.58 -16.73 -11.63
C ILE A 197 0.82 -16.14 -11.54
N LEU A 198 1.83 -17.00 -11.50
CA LEU A 198 3.25 -16.66 -11.53
C LEU A 198 3.76 -16.78 -12.98
N ALA A 199 4.34 -15.70 -13.51
CA ALA A 199 5.07 -15.73 -14.77
C ALA A 199 6.57 -15.60 -14.43
N ILE A 200 7.36 -16.56 -14.94
CA ILE A 200 8.81 -16.71 -14.72
C ILE A 200 9.55 -15.94 -15.81
#